data_AF-A0A7J7FRI7-F1
#
_entry.id   AF-A0A7J7FRI7-F1
#
_cell.length_a   1.000
_cell.length_b   1.000
_cell.length_c   1.000
_cell.angle_alpha   90.00
_cell.angle_beta   90.00
_cell.angle_gamma   90.00
#
_symmetry.space_group_name_H-M   'P 1'
#
loop_
_entity.id
_entity.type
_entity.pdbx_description
1 polymer ?
#
loop_
_entity_poly.entity_id
_entity_poly.type
_entity_poly.pdbx_seq_one_letter_code
_entity_poly.pdbx_strand_id
1 'polypeptide(L)' 'MELSIFSFFAICVLLGVAGRARASDDSFDENYYVTWGNNHVLSLNQGREIQLSMDSSLG' A
#
# COMPACT_ATOMS: atom_id res chain seq x y z
N MET A 1 -31.53 -25.92 -10.57
CA MET A 1 -30.11 -25.80 -10.96
C MET A 1 -29.72 -24.33 -11.09
N GLU A 2 -30.46 -23.56 -11.87
CA GLU A 2 -30.31 -22.11 -12.07
C GLU A 2 -30.16 -21.27 -10.77
N LEU A 3 -31.05 -21.43 -9.79
CA LEU A 3 -30.99 -20.65 -8.54
C LEU A 3 -29.67 -20.86 -7.74
N SER A 4 -29.08 -22.06 -7.84
CA SER A 4 -27.82 -22.41 -7.18
C SER A 4 -26.64 -21.68 -7.82
N ILE A 5 -26.66 -21.55 -9.16
CA ILE A 5 -25.56 -20.92 -9.89
C ILE A 5 -25.55 -19.40 -9.66
N PHE A 6 -26.73 -18.75 -9.65
CA PHE A 6 -26.81 -17.32 -9.31
C PHE A 6 -26.35 -17.04 -7.88
N SER A 7 -26.72 -17.91 -6.93
CA SER A 7 -26.28 -17.81 -5.54
C SER A 7 -24.76 -17.98 -5.42
N PHE A 8 -24.18 -18.92 -6.17
CA PHE A 8 -22.73 -19.12 -6.22
C PHE A 8 -22.01 -17.88 -6.79
N PHE A 9 -22.49 -17.33 -7.91
CA PHE A 9 -21.92 -16.10 -8.48
C PHE A 9 -22.05 -14.91 -7.53
N ALA A 10 -23.20 -14.77 -6.84
CA ALA A 10 -23.40 -13.71 -5.85
C ALA A 10 -22.41 -13.84 -4.68
N ILE A 11 -22.17 -15.06 -4.19
CA ILE A 11 -21.19 -15.33 -3.12
C ILE A 11 -19.77 -15.02 -3.62
N CYS A 12 -19.40 -15.44 -4.83
CA CYS A 12 -18.10 -15.12 -5.41
C CYS A 12 -17.86 -13.61 -5.55
N VAL A 13 -18.88 -12.86 -5.96
CA VAL A 13 -18.81 -11.39 -6.06
C VAL A 13 -18.67 -10.76 -4.67
N LEU A 14 -19.45 -11.20 -3.68
CA LEU A 14 -19.37 -10.68 -2.31
C LEU A 14 -17.99 -10.94 -1.68
N LEU A 15 -17.45 -12.14 -1.85
CA LEU A 15 -16.12 -12.50 -1.37
C LEU A 15 -15.01 -11.73 -2.10
N GLY A 16 -15.14 -11.52 -3.41
CA GLY A 16 -14.19 -10.73 -4.20
C GLY A 16 -14.16 -9.24 -3.82
N VAL A 17 -15.30 -8.69 -3.38
CA VAL A 17 -15.38 -7.30 -2.89
C VAL A 17 -14.88 -7.20 -1.44
N ALA A 18 -15.22 -8.16 -0.58
CA ALA A 18 -14.77 -8.19 0.81
C ALA A 18 -13.27 -8.52 0.96
N GLY A 19 -12.72 -9.31 0.05
CA GLY A 19 -11.33 -9.73 0.03
C GLY A 19 -10.35 -8.69 -0.55
N ARG A 20 -10.80 -7.44 -0.79
CA ARG A 20 -9.85 -6.36 -1.09
C ARG A 20 -9.04 -6.06 0.16
N ALA A 21 -7.90 -6.73 0.28
CA ALA A 21 -6.85 -6.34 1.20
C ALA A 21 -6.57 -4.85 0.94
N ARG A 22 -6.90 -4.00 1.90
CA ARG A 22 -6.39 -2.64 1.89
C ARG A 22 -4.88 -2.78 2.04
N ALA A 23 -4.12 -2.24 1.09
CA ALA A 23 -2.71 -2.00 1.35
C ALA A 23 -2.65 -1.25 2.69
N SER A 24 -1.87 -1.77 3.63
CA SER A 24 -1.78 -1.13 4.93
C SER A 24 -1.19 0.27 4.73
N ASP A 25 -1.91 1.26 5.23
CA ASP A 25 -1.57 2.68 5.09
C ASP A 25 -0.61 3.07 6.23
N ASP A 26 0.42 2.25 6.40
CA ASP A 26 1.33 2.31 7.52
C ASP A 26 2.42 3.36 7.26
N SER A 27 2.93 3.96 8.33
CA SER A 27 4.07 4.87 8.21
C SER A 27 5.33 4.08 7.80
N PHE A 28 6.15 4.68 6.94
CA PHE A 28 7.44 4.14 6.52
C PHE A 28 8.31 3.71 7.71
N ASP A 29 8.32 4.51 8.78
CA ASP A 29 9.15 4.30 9.97
C ASP A 29 8.74 3.06 10.80
N GLU A 30 7.58 2.44 10.53
CA GLU A 30 7.17 1.20 11.20
C GLU A 30 7.94 -0.02 10.69
N ASN A 31 8.34 0.00 9.41
CA ASN A 31 8.94 -1.18 8.75
C ASN A 31 10.34 -0.90 8.18
N TYR A 32 10.69 0.38 8.02
CA TYR A 32 11.91 0.80 7.35
C TYR A 32 12.60 1.92 8.11
N TYR A 33 13.87 2.13 7.78
CA TYR A 33 14.64 3.28 8.26
C TYR A 33 15.59 3.74 7.15
N VAL A 34 15.92 5.03 7.17
CA VAL A 34 16.85 5.63 6.21
C VAL A 34 18.29 5.25 6.57
N THR A 35 19.02 4.65 5.64
CA THR A 35 20.41 4.20 5.85
C THR A 35 21.45 5.27 5.47
N TRP A 36 21.14 6.13 4.50
CA TRP A 36 22.03 7.19 4.02
C TRP A 36 21.23 8.36 3.43
N GLY A 37 21.85 9.54 3.36
CA GLY A 37 21.28 10.69 2.63
C GLY A 37 20.01 11.25 3.27
N ASN A 38 19.92 11.28 4.61
CA ASN A 38 18.69 11.72 5.31
C ASN A 38 18.27 13.17 4.97
N ASN A 39 19.21 14.00 4.54
CA ASN A 39 18.96 15.34 4.01
C ASN A 39 18.25 15.36 2.63
N HIS A 40 18.15 14.21 1.96
CA HIS A 40 17.52 14.02 0.65
C HIS A 40 16.22 13.22 0.71
N VAL A 41 15.80 12.86 1.92
CA VAL A 41 14.55 12.13 2.18
C VAL A 41 13.53 13.11 2.77
N LEU A 42 12.38 13.24 2.12
CA LEU A 42 11.27 14.02 2.63
C LEU A 42 10.11 13.09 2.99
N SER A 43 9.69 13.14 4.25
CA SER A 43 8.53 12.42 4.76
C SER A 43 7.30 13.30 4.68
N LEU A 44 6.28 12.82 3.97
CA LEU A 44 5.01 13.49 3.71
C LEU A 44 3.88 12.63 4.25
N ASN A 45 2.70 13.26 4.43
CA ASN A 45 1.50 12.57 4.88
C ASN A 45 1.73 11.71 6.14
N GLN A 46 2.46 12.26 7.11
CA GLN A 46 2.79 11.60 8.38
C GLN A 46 3.58 10.29 8.18
N GLY A 47 4.51 10.24 7.22
CA GLY A 47 5.35 9.07 6.96
C GLY A 47 4.76 8.06 5.99
N ARG A 48 3.55 8.31 5.48
CA ARG A 48 2.89 7.41 4.49
C ARG A 48 3.41 7.62 3.07
N GLU A 49 4.10 8.72 2.83
CA GLU A 49 4.74 9.00 1.55
C GLU A 49 6.17 9.48 1.78
N ILE A 50 7.12 8.81 1.15
CA ILE A 50 8.53 9.16 1.20
C ILE A 50 8.97 9.60 -0.19
N GLN A 51 9.47 10.82 -0.28
CA GLN A 51 10.10 11.33 -1.48
C GLN A 51 11.61 11.27 -1.33
N LEU A 52 12.26 10.56 -2.25
CA LEU A 52 13.70 10.52 -2.39
C LEU A 52 14.11 11.51 -3.48
N SER A 53 15.03 12.41 -3.15
CA SER A 53 15.65 13.32 -4.11
C SER A 53 17.09 12.88 -4.38
N MET A 54 17.52 12.97 -5.64
CA MET A 54 18.87 12.59 -6.04
C MET A 54 19.49 13.76 -6.80
N ASP A 55 20.71 14.12 -6.42
CA ASP A 55 21.50 15.12 -7.10
C ASP A 55 22.93 14.61 -7.34
N SER A 56 23.77 15.37 -8.01
CA SER A 56 25.15 14.94 -8.32
C SER A 56 26.03 14.74 -7.08
N SER A 57 25.56 15.17 -5.90
CA SER A 57 26.30 15.03 -4.65
C SER A 57 25.97 13.73 -3.91
N LEU A 58 24.82 13.09 -4.18
CA LEU A 58 24.32 11.99 -3.36
C LEU A 58 23.53 10.95 -4.19
N GLY A 59 23.78 9.67 -3.88
CA GLY A 59 23.21 8.49 -4.53
C GLY A 59 22.52 7.55 -3.55
#